data_AF-A0A2A2F5U1-F1
#
_entry.id   AF-A0A2A2F5U1-F1
#
_cell.length_a   1.000
_cell.length_b   1.000
_cell.length_c   1.000
_cell.angle_alpha   90.00
_cell.angle_beta   90.00
_cell.angle_gamma   90.00
#
_symmetry.space_group_name_H-M   'P 1'
#
loop_
_entity.id
_entity.type
_entity.pdbx_description
1 polymer ?
#
loop_
_entity_poly.entity_id
_entity_poly.type
_entity_poly.pdbx_seq_one_letter_code
_entity_poly.pdbx_strand_id
1 'polypeptide(L)'
;MVTEIDLRDSSPREFQDRIDDAFDEIETGTEVLVISDRDIDAHLLRYQIERNRALDWAHEDPDAEPREVGVSKQEPLGDGELGTFDVRDLIPQRRHEVLLDTFNRLGSGEGFVLVNDHDPKPLYYELRSMHGDVIDWEYTSRESGEWRVKIVKTDASIADNEGVITRYDVREIPKPDRHETIHHRYGMIPDGETMELIAPHEPRPLRREFREQYDDTFDWEVVEKEPGRCRVRITKSERSESTADGEDPTSAMSDNDEVSTEASVEIPESTAELDVRDLPPAQRHEKIFETYADLDDGEGFTLVNDHDPKPLYHQFDAEAGPEFYWEYRKRDPGEFRVLIGKAETHDDDPTAAEDPNAPF
;
A
#
# COMPACT_ATOMS: atom_id res chain seq x y z
N MET A 1 23.93 -5.35 33.62
CA MET A 1 22.77 -6.24 33.82
C MET A 1 21.80 -5.81 32.75
N VAL A 2 21.47 -6.69 31.81
CA VAL A 2 20.42 -6.39 30.82
C VAL A 2 19.12 -6.40 31.60
N THR A 3 18.39 -5.28 31.57
CA THR A 3 17.05 -5.24 32.14
C THR A 3 16.17 -6.04 31.20
N GLU A 4 15.35 -6.95 31.73
CA GLU A 4 14.48 -7.82 30.94
C GLU A 4 13.02 -7.45 31.22
N ILE A 5 12.23 -7.24 30.16
CA ILE A 5 10.80 -7.01 30.22
C ILE A 5 10.10 -8.22 29.58
N ASP A 6 9.42 -9.03 30.38
CA ASP A 6 8.65 -10.18 29.89
C ASP A 6 7.17 -9.82 29.70
N LEU A 7 6.70 -9.88 28.46
CA LEU A 7 5.35 -9.53 28.03
C LEU A 7 4.50 -10.75 27.60
N ARG A 8 5.04 -11.98 27.59
CA ARG A 8 4.42 -13.19 26.99
C ARG A 8 3.03 -13.58 27.49
N ASP A 9 2.64 -13.13 28.69
CA ASP A 9 1.33 -13.43 29.29
C ASP A 9 0.43 -12.18 29.40
N SER A 10 0.81 -11.07 28.78
CA SER A 10 0.08 -9.81 28.92
C SER A 10 -1.19 -9.82 28.07
N SER A 11 -2.30 -9.37 28.63
CA SER A 11 -3.53 -9.23 27.85
C SER A 11 -3.37 -8.12 26.79
N PRO A 12 -4.05 -8.20 25.62
CA PRO A 12 -3.96 -7.15 24.60
C PRO A 12 -4.32 -5.74 25.09
N ARG A 13 -5.13 -5.64 26.17
CA ARG A 13 -5.52 -4.37 26.76
C ARG A 13 -4.44 -3.78 27.68
N GLU A 14 -3.66 -4.62 28.33
CA GLU A 14 -2.59 -4.20 29.26
C GLU A 14 -1.22 -4.14 28.57
N PHE A 15 -1.12 -4.64 27.33
CA PHE A 15 0.15 -4.77 26.62
C PHE A 15 0.85 -3.43 26.42
N GLN A 16 0.11 -2.41 25.97
CA GLN A 16 0.66 -1.05 25.81
C GLN A 16 1.03 -0.46 27.17
N ASP A 17 0.14 -0.53 28.16
CA ASP A 17 0.37 0.02 29.50
C ASP A 17 1.64 -0.56 30.13
N ARG A 18 1.91 -1.86 29.95
CA ARG A 18 3.13 -2.51 30.45
C ARG A 18 4.39 -2.04 29.75
N ILE A 19 4.34 -1.78 28.44
CA ILE A 19 5.44 -1.18 27.69
C ILE A 19 5.70 0.22 28.23
N ASP A 20 4.65 1.03 28.32
CA ASP A 20 4.73 2.41 28.81
C ASP A 20 5.33 2.50 30.21
N ASP A 21 4.78 1.74 31.17
CA ASP A 21 5.25 1.71 32.56
C ASP A 21 6.72 1.28 32.63
N ALA A 22 7.09 0.24 31.88
CA ALA A 22 8.46 -0.27 31.90
C ALA A 22 9.45 0.76 31.32
N PHE A 23 9.17 1.33 30.14
CA PHE A 23 10.06 2.30 29.52
C PHE A 23 10.08 3.64 30.25
N ASP A 24 9.03 4.03 30.97
CA ASP A 24 9.04 5.23 31.81
C ASP A 24 10.03 5.15 32.97
N GLU A 25 10.18 3.97 33.57
CA GLU A 25 11.12 3.73 34.68
C GLU A 25 12.58 3.57 34.21
N ILE A 26 12.80 3.28 32.93
CA ILE A 26 14.13 3.05 32.36
C ILE A 26 14.87 4.39 32.13
N GLU A 27 16.15 4.42 32.56
CA GLU A 27 17.06 5.55 32.31
C GLU A 27 17.50 5.60 30.84
N THR A 28 17.65 6.80 30.28
CA THR A 28 18.19 7.00 28.93
C THR A 28 19.58 6.38 28.79
N GLY A 29 19.83 5.72 27.66
CA GLY A 29 21.06 4.97 27.36
C GLY A 29 21.07 3.55 27.90
N THR A 30 19.99 3.12 28.58
CA THR A 30 19.85 1.73 29.03
C THR A 30 19.31 0.86 27.92
N GLU A 31 19.98 -0.27 27.70
CA GLU A 31 19.53 -1.34 26.81
C GLU A 31 18.73 -2.38 27.60
N VAL A 32 17.60 -2.78 27.03
CA VAL A 32 16.60 -3.63 27.66
C VAL A 32 16.17 -4.69 26.68
N LEU A 33 16.09 -5.93 27.14
CA LEU A 33 15.57 -7.04 26.34
C LEU A 33 14.08 -7.17 26.58
N VAL A 34 13.28 -7.03 25.52
CA VAL A 34 11.84 -7.25 25.57
C VAL A 34 11.53 -8.62 25.01
N ILE A 35 10.88 -9.46 25.81
CA ILE A 35 10.47 -10.81 25.43
C ILE A 35 8.95 -10.82 25.24
N SER A 36 8.46 -11.24 24.08
CA SER A 36 7.06 -11.14 23.72
C SER A 36 6.55 -12.35 22.92
N ASP A 37 5.28 -12.68 23.09
CA ASP A 37 4.54 -13.68 22.29
C ASP A 37 3.95 -13.09 21.00
N ARG A 38 4.04 -11.78 20.82
CA ARG A 38 3.44 -11.01 19.70
C ARG A 38 4.36 -9.87 19.24
N ASP A 39 4.09 -9.32 18.06
CA ASP A 39 4.84 -8.18 17.53
C ASP A 39 4.72 -6.96 18.44
N ILE A 40 5.85 -6.28 18.66
CA ILE A 40 5.96 -5.16 19.60
C ILE A 40 6.27 -3.84 18.91
N ASP A 41 6.71 -3.86 17.65
CA ASP A 41 7.23 -2.69 16.94
C ASP A 41 6.22 -1.53 16.88
N ALA A 42 4.96 -1.83 16.53
CA ALA A 42 3.89 -0.83 16.51
C ALA A 42 3.64 -0.20 17.89
N HIS A 43 3.83 -0.98 18.96
CA HIS A 43 3.70 -0.53 20.34
C HIS A 43 4.89 0.31 20.80
N LEU A 44 6.11 -0.05 20.40
CA LEU A 44 7.32 0.74 20.64
C LEU A 44 7.24 2.09 19.91
N LEU A 45 6.78 2.10 18.66
CA LEU A 45 6.56 3.35 17.95
C LEU A 45 5.47 4.20 18.60
N ARG A 46 4.39 3.59 19.08
CA ARG A 46 3.35 4.30 19.84
C ARG A 46 3.94 4.99 21.08
N TYR A 47 4.80 4.30 21.83
CA TYR A 47 5.52 4.88 22.95
C TYR A 47 6.37 6.09 22.51
N GLN A 48 7.10 5.98 21.39
CA GLN A 48 7.91 7.09 20.88
C GLN A 48 7.09 8.35 20.63
N ILE A 49 5.92 8.19 19.99
CA ILE A 49 5.00 9.28 19.66
C ILE A 49 4.39 9.88 20.93
N GLU A 50 3.84 9.06 21.81
CA GLU A 50 3.11 9.54 22.99
C GLU A 50 4.03 10.17 24.03
N ARG A 51 5.26 9.65 24.19
CA ARG A 51 6.21 10.15 25.18
C ARG A 51 7.24 11.12 24.60
N ASN A 52 7.23 11.35 23.29
CA ASN A 52 8.22 12.15 22.56
C ASN A 52 9.66 11.71 22.89
N ARG A 53 9.90 10.40 22.80
CA ARG A 53 11.16 9.73 23.14
C ARG A 53 11.62 8.86 21.99
N ALA A 54 12.88 8.97 21.59
CA ALA A 54 13.43 8.05 20.62
C ALA A 54 13.70 6.69 21.29
N LEU A 55 13.37 5.63 20.57
CA LEU A 55 13.76 4.26 20.87
C LEU A 55 14.53 3.74 19.66
N ASP A 56 15.65 3.07 19.89
CA ASP A 56 16.29 2.24 18.86
C ASP A 56 16.11 0.78 19.27
N TRP A 57 15.63 -0.05 18.35
CA TRP A 57 15.49 -1.48 18.59
C TRP A 57 15.93 -2.29 17.39
N ALA A 58 16.35 -3.51 17.69
CA ALA A 58 16.76 -4.50 16.70
C ALA A 58 16.26 -5.89 17.11
N HIS A 59 15.97 -6.69 16.10
CA HIS A 59 15.57 -8.09 16.26
C HIS A 59 16.83 -8.96 16.10
N GLU A 60 17.16 -9.78 17.11
CA GLU A 60 18.28 -10.72 16.97
C GLU A 60 17.91 -11.88 16.03
N ASP A 61 16.67 -12.35 16.14
CA ASP A 61 16.02 -13.27 15.22
C ASP A 61 14.55 -12.83 15.04
N PRO A 62 14.17 -12.24 13.90
CA PRO A 62 12.82 -11.71 13.68
C PRO A 62 11.76 -12.82 13.72
N ASP A 63 12.11 -14.08 13.49
CA ASP A 63 11.17 -15.21 13.43
C ASP A 63 11.14 -16.05 14.72
N ALA A 64 11.99 -15.73 15.71
CA ALA A 64 12.02 -16.45 16.96
C ALA A 64 10.68 -16.35 17.73
N GLU A 65 10.28 -17.49 18.31
CA GLU A 65 9.17 -17.56 19.26
C GLU A 65 9.69 -18.16 20.60
N PRO A 66 9.63 -17.40 21.71
CA PRO A 66 9.16 -16.02 21.83
C PRO A 66 10.10 -15.03 21.14
N ARG A 67 9.55 -13.88 20.72
CA ARG A 67 10.32 -12.79 20.12
C ARG A 67 11.20 -12.15 21.20
N GLU A 68 12.46 -11.92 20.87
CA GLU A 68 13.43 -11.27 21.73
C GLU A 68 13.96 -10.03 21.00
N VAL A 69 13.61 -8.85 21.52
CA VAL A 69 13.92 -7.56 20.89
C VAL A 69 14.76 -6.73 21.84
N GLY A 70 15.97 -6.38 21.40
CA GLY A 70 16.83 -5.46 22.13
C GLY A 70 16.36 -4.03 21.88
N VAL A 71 15.95 -3.32 22.93
CA VAL A 71 15.44 -1.95 22.86
C VAL A 71 16.29 -1.03 23.72
N SER A 72 16.70 0.09 23.17
CA SER A 72 17.48 1.12 23.86
C SER A 72 16.72 2.44 23.89
N LYS A 73 16.58 3.01 25.09
CA LYS A 73 15.88 4.29 25.27
C LYS A 73 16.84 5.44 25.05
N GLN A 74 16.54 6.30 24.07
CA GLN A 74 17.41 7.40 23.69
C GLN A 74 17.01 8.74 24.36
N GLU A 75 17.67 9.80 23.94
CA GLU A 75 17.33 11.18 24.29
C GLU A 75 15.92 11.55 23.78
N PRO A 76 15.27 12.57 24.35
CA PRO A 76 13.97 13.01 23.85
C PRO A 76 14.10 13.53 22.42
N LEU A 77 13.08 13.26 21.61
CA LEU A 77 12.99 13.76 20.24
C LEU A 77 12.95 15.30 20.26
N GLY A 78 13.64 15.93 19.31
CA GLY A 78 13.60 17.37 19.10
C GLY A 78 12.19 17.86 18.72
N ASP A 79 11.98 19.17 18.78
CA ASP A 79 10.69 19.77 18.42
C ASP A 79 10.35 19.49 16.94
N GLY A 80 9.25 18.76 16.71
CA GLY A 80 8.82 18.33 15.37
C GLY A 80 9.63 17.18 14.76
N GLU A 81 10.56 16.60 15.52
CA GLU A 81 11.26 15.38 15.13
C GLU A 81 10.35 14.17 15.33
N LEU A 82 10.37 13.23 14.38
CA LEU A 82 9.57 12.01 14.45
C LEU A 82 10.44 10.82 14.86
N GLY A 83 9.85 9.89 15.61
CA GLY A 83 10.49 8.62 15.92
C GLY A 83 10.84 7.85 14.65
N THR A 84 11.97 7.15 14.69
CA THR A 84 12.41 6.29 13.58
C THR A 84 11.82 4.90 13.76
N PHE A 85 11.47 4.28 12.64
CA PHE A 85 11.07 2.89 12.56
C PHE A 85 11.90 2.20 11.47
N ASP A 86 12.94 1.48 11.88
CA ASP A 86 13.78 0.70 10.99
C ASP A 86 13.20 -0.71 10.85
N VAL A 87 12.92 -1.11 9.61
CA VAL A 87 12.30 -2.40 9.29
C VAL A 87 13.20 -3.32 8.47
N ARG A 88 14.47 -2.94 8.29
CA ARG A 88 15.43 -3.71 7.47
C ARG A 88 15.69 -5.11 8.03
N ASP A 89 15.60 -5.25 9.34
CA ASP A 89 15.78 -6.53 10.03
C ASP A 89 14.51 -7.40 10.02
N LEU A 90 13.38 -6.86 9.54
CA LEU A 90 12.13 -7.61 9.40
C LEU A 90 12.07 -8.33 8.06
N ILE A 91 11.59 -9.57 8.08
CA ILE A 91 11.24 -10.31 6.86
C ILE A 91 10.12 -9.60 6.07
N PRO A 92 10.07 -9.74 4.74
CA PRO A 92 9.15 -8.96 3.89
C PRO A 92 7.68 -9.07 4.29
N GLN A 93 7.20 -10.25 4.66
CA GLN A 93 5.79 -10.46 5.03
C GLN A 93 5.42 -9.69 6.30
N ARG A 94 6.24 -9.81 7.35
CA ARG A 94 6.01 -9.10 8.62
C ARG A 94 6.19 -7.59 8.49
N ARG A 95 7.18 -7.15 7.69
CA ARG A 95 7.44 -5.74 7.44
C ARG A 95 6.16 -5.02 6.99
N HIS A 96 5.45 -5.57 6.02
CA HIS A 96 4.21 -4.99 5.51
C HIS A 96 3.11 -4.97 6.59
N GLU A 97 2.88 -6.10 7.26
CA GLU A 97 1.86 -6.20 8.31
C GLU A 97 2.07 -5.18 9.43
N VAL A 98 3.31 -5.08 9.92
CA VAL A 98 3.66 -4.17 11.01
C VAL A 98 3.56 -2.71 10.55
N LEU A 99 3.97 -2.37 9.33
CA LEU A 99 3.86 -1.00 8.81
C LEU A 99 2.39 -0.57 8.64
N LEU A 100 1.53 -1.46 8.15
CA LEU A 100 0.10 -1.21 8.03
C LEU A 100 -0.56 -1.04 9.42
N ASP A 101 -0.29 -1.95 10.36
CA ASP A 101 -0.81 -1.84 11.74
C ASP A 101 -0.35 -0.54 12.41
N THR A 102 0.92 -0.21 12.23
CA THR A 102 1.53 1.03 12.72
C THR A 102 0.80 2.25 12.19
N PHE A 103 0.61 2.35 10.86
CA PHE A 103 -0.07 3.50 10.26
C PHE A 103 -1.54 3.62 10.72
N ASN A 104 -2.23 2.48 10.87
CA ASN A 104 -3.61 2.44 11.35
C ASN A 104 -3.77 3.06 12.74
N ARG A 105 -2.79 2.88 13.61
CA ARG A 105 -2.77 3.40 14.99
C ARG A 105 -2.42 4.88 15.10
N LEU A 106 -1.91 5.50 14.05
CA LEU A 106 -1.62 6.93 14.06
C LEU A 106 -2.91 7.74 14.19
N GLY A 107 -2.87 8.76 15.05
CA GLY A 107 -3.79 9.88 15.05
C GLY A 107 -3.44 10.90 13.96
N SER A 108 -4.27 11.92 13.80
CA SER A 108 -3.95 13.03 12.89
C SER A 108 -2.76 13.85 13.40
N GLY A 109 -1.87 14.21 12.49
CA GLY A 109 -0.63 14.92 12.73
C GLY A 109 0.49 14.04 13.27
N GLU A 110 0.19 12.79 13.64
CA GLU A 110 1.19 11.82 14.10
C GLU A 110 1.87 11.14 12.90
N GLY A 111 3.11 10.73 13.09
CA GLY A 111 3.91 10.11 12.04
C GLY A 111 5.22 9.55 12.55
N PHE A 112 5.98 8.97 11.63
CA PHE A 112 7.29 8.37 11.87
C PHE A 112 8.20 8.48 10.66
N VAL A 113 9.49 8.22 10.86
CA VAL A 113 10.46 8.03 9.77
C VAL A 113 10.66 6.54 9.55
N LEU A 114 10.20 6.01 8.42
CA LEU A 114 10.49 4.66 7.95
C LEU A 114 11.92 4.58 7.42
N VAL A 115 12.67 3.56 7.85
CA VAL A 115 13.95 3.17 7.26
C VAL A 115 13.80 1.78 6.63
N ASN A 116 14.03 1.69 5.32
CA ASN A 116 13.86 0.47 4.53
C ASN A 116 15.11 0.18 3.69
N ASP A 117 15.33 -1.08 3.31
CA ASP A 117 16.47 -1.53 2.50
C ASP A 117 16.25 -1.27 0.99
N HIS A 118 15.00 -1.15 0.57
CA HIS A 118 14.57 -0.81 -0.80
C HIS A 118 13.59 0.38 -0.81
N ASP A 119 13.19 0.84 -2.00
CA ASP A 119 12.24 1.94 -2.15
C ASP A 119 10.84 1.52 -1.63
N PRO A 120 10.31 2.12 -0.54
CA PRO A 120 9.01 1.76 0.03
C PRO A 120 7.82 2.37 -0.74
N LYS A 121 8.02 2.81 -1.99
CA LYS A 121 6.96 3.31 -2.87
C LYS A 121 5.74 2.36 -3.02
N PRO A 122 5.88 1.02 -3.04
CA PRO A 122 4.70 0.12 -3.04
C PRO A 122 3.79 0.37 -1.82
N LEU A 123 4.38 0.49 -0.62
CA LEU A 123 3.68 0.79 0.62
C LEU A 123 2.94 2.13 0.56
N TYR A 124 3.53 3.16 -0.07
CA TYR A 124 2.83 4.43 -0.28
C TYR A 124 1.53 4.25 -1.05
N TYR A 125 1.56 3.49 -2.15
CA TYR A 125 0.36 3.25 -2.95
C TYR A 125 -0.67 2.40 -2.20
N GLU A 126 -0.23 1.42 -1.43
CA GLU A 126 -1.10 0.59 -0.59
C GLU A 126 -1.80 1.43 0.49
N LEU A 127 -1.03 2.16 1.31
CA LEU A 127 -1.56 3.05 2.33
C LEU A 127 -2.50 4.08 1.72
N ARG A 128 -2.12 4.69 0.60
CA ARG A 128 -2.97 5.64 -0.11
C ARG A 128 -4.25 4.97 -0.58
N SER A 129 -4.18 3.76 -1.14
CA SER A 129 -5.35 3.01 -1.56
C SER A 129 -6.32 2.76 -0.41
N MET A 130 -5.82 2.34 0.75
CA MET A 130 -6.62 2.02 1.93
C MET A 130 -7.18 3.25 2.66
N HIS A 131 -6.37 4.31 2.80
CA HIS A 131 -6.67 5.41 3.72
C HIS A 131 -7.05 6.74 3.05
N GLY A 132 -6.84 6.88 1.74
CA GLY A 132 -7.13 8.15 1.05
C GLY A 132 -5.94 9.09 0.99
N ASP A 133 -6.21 10.36 0.69
CA ASP A 133 -5.21 11.44 0.69
C ASP A 133 -5.00 12.00 2.11
N VAL A 134 -4.89 11.11 3.10
CA VAL A 134 -4.59 11.43 4.52
C VAL A 134 -3.14 11.11 4.88
N ILE A 135 -2.27 11.01 3.87
CA ILE A 135 -0.88 10.61 4.02
C ILE A 135 -0.02 11.71 3.43
N ASP A 136 0.78 12.32 4.28
CA ASP A 136 1.94 13.09 3.85
C ASP A 136 3.15 12.16 3.78
N TRP A 137 3.82 12.14 2.62
CA TRP A 137 4.88 11.21 2.27
C TRP A 137 6.06 11.97 1.70
N GLU A 138 7.17 12.01 2.44
CA GLU A 138 8.37 12.76 2.08
C GLU A 138 9.60 11.87 2.17
N TYR A 139 10.32 11.71 1.05
CA TYR A 139 11.62 11.04 1.07
C TYR A 139 12.67 11.97 1.68
N THR A 140 13.27 11.55 2.78
CA THR A 140 14.37 12.27 3.44
C THR A 140 15.74 11.73 2.99
N SER A 141 15.81 10.46 2.58
CA SER A 141 17.00 9.84 1.97
C SER A 141 16.60 8.78 0.95
N ARG A 142 17.44 8.59 -0.08
CA ARG A 142 17.30 7.59 -1.15
C ARG A 142 18.64 6.94 -1.47
N GLU A 143 19.37 6.55 -0.43
CA GLU A 143 20.67 5.92 -0.57
C GLU A 143 20.52 4.42 -0.84
N SER A 144 21.44 3.85 -1.62
CA SER A 144 21.42 2.42 -1.93
C SER A 144 21.52 1.60 -0.64
N GLY A 145 20.48 0.82 -0.32
CA GLY A 145 20.40 0.02 0.90
C GLY A 145 19.88 0.78 2.14
N GLU A 146 19.59 2.07 2.02
CA GLU A 146 18.95 2.85 3.10
C GLU A 146 18.04 3.94 2.54
N TRP A 147 16.76 3.62 2.49
CA TRP A 147 15.69 4.53 2.11
C TRP A 147 15.05 5.07 3.36
N ARG A 148 14.96 6.41 3.47
CA ARG A 148 14.31 7.07 4.58
C ARG A 148 13.10 7.85 4.10
N VAL A 149 11.95 7.56 4.68
CA VAL A 149 10.68 8.21 4.33
C VAL A 149 9.99 8.69 5.58
N LYS A 150 9.69 9.98 5.63
CA LYS A 150 8.80 10.57 6.62
C LYS A 150 7.36 10.32 6.20
N ILE A 151 6.61 9.64 7.06
CA ILE A 151 5.20 9.30 6.87
C ILE A 151 4.41 9.98 7.98
N VAL A 152 3.47 10.86 7.62
CA VAL A 152 2.58 11.53 8.58
C VAL A 152 1.14 11.31 8.17
N LYS A 153 0.30 10.92 9.11
CA LYS A 153 -1.14 10.83 8.89
C LYS A 153 -1.75 12.21 9.08
N THR A 154 -2.32 12.78 8.05
CA THR A 154 -2.91 14.12 8.08
C THR A 154 -4.40 14.07 8.39
N ASP A 155 -4.96 15.16 8.91
CA ASP A 155 -6.40 15.36 8.90
C ASP A 155 -6.84 15.43 7.43
N ALA A 156 -7.78 14.56 7.03
CA ALA A 156 -8.54 14.82 5.81
C ALA A 156 -9.05 16.25 5.91
N SER A 157 -8.72 17.11 4.93
CA SER A 157 -8.92 18.55 5.03
C SER A 157 -10.32 18.92 5.54
N ILE A 158 -10.42 19.32 6.82
CA ILE A 158 -11.67 19.75 7.43
C ILE A 158 -12.07 21.09 6.79
N ALA A 159 -13.18 21.10 6.05
CA ALA A 159 -13.93 22.34 5.80
C ALA A 159 -15.42 22.05 5.54
N ASP A 160 -16.21 22.40 6.56
CA ASP A 160 -17.65 22.66 6.63
C ASP A 160 -18.64 21.48 6.56
N ASN A 161 -19.11 21.14 7.77
CA ASN A 161 -20.39 20.58 8.19
C ASN A 161 -21.49 20.40 7.11
N GLU A 162 -21.75 19.14 6.74
CA GLU A 162 -23.06 18.49 6.51
C GLU A 162 -22.81 17.13 5.84
N GLY A 163 -22.62 16.05 6.62
CA GLY A 163 -22.73 14.66 6.11
C GLY A 163 -21.79 14.22 4.98
N VAL A 164 -20.63 14.88 4.80
CA VAL A 164 -19.61 14.50 3.81
C VAL A 164 -18.44 13.81 4.52
N ILE A 165 -18.18 12.54 4.19
CA ILE A 165 -17.09 11.75 4.78
C ILE A 165 -15.72 12.17 4.23
N THR A 166 -15.62 12.48 2.94
CA THR A 166 -14.32 12.80 2.33
C THR A 166 -14.44 13.72 1.12
N ARG A 167 -13.52 14.67 1.01
CA ARG A 167 -13.41 15.64 -0.09
C ARG A 167 -12.10 15.42 -0.84
N TYR A 168 -12.17 15.28 -2.16
CA TYR A 168 -11.06 14.89 -3.02
C TYR A 168 -10.78 15.95 -4.08
N ASP A 169 -9.54 16.39 -4.21
CA ASP A 169 -9.14 17.29 -5.30
C ASP A 169 -8.62 16.50 -6.51
N VAL A 170 -9.47 16.35 -7.52
CA VAL A 170 -9.19 15.62 -8.76
C VAL A 170 -8.06 16.30 -9.57
N ARG A 171 -7.71 17.55 -9.26
CA ARG A 171 -6.63 18.27 -9.94
C ARG A 171 -5.25 17.73 -9.57
N GLU A 172 -5.09 17.21 -8.36
CA GLU A 172 -3.84 16.64 -7.83
C GLU A 172 -3.59 15.20 -8.31
N ILE A 173 -4.61 14.55 -8.86
CA ILE A 173 -4.49 13.20 -9.42
C ILE A 173 -3.98 13.30 -10.88
N PRO A 174 -2.98 12.50 -11.28
CA PRO A 174 -2.56 12.41 -12.69
C PRO A 174 -3.75 12.09 -13.59
N LYS A 175 -3.85 12.77 -14.73
CA LYS A 175 -4.97 12.61 -15.67
C LYS A 175 -5.37 11.16 -16.01
N PRO A 176 -4.44 10.22 -16.28
CA PRO A 176 -4.82 8.84 -16.59
C PRO A 176 -5.53 8.14 -15.43
N ASP A 177 -5.16 8.46 -14.19
CA ASP A 177 -5.58 7.71 -13.00
C ASP A 177 -6.83 8.31 -12.31
N ARG A 178 -7.30 9.48 -12.78
CA ARG A 178 -8.36 10.27 -12.14
C ARG A 178 -9.65 9.50 -11.93
N HIS A 179 -10.18 8.94 -13.01
CA HIS A 179 -11.50 8.32 -12.97
C HIS A 179 -11.45 7.04 -12.13
N GLU A 180 -10.47 6.19 -12.40
CA GLU A 180 -10.23 4.95 -11.65
C GLU A 180 -10.09 5.22 -10.14
N THR A 181 -9.27 6.20 -9.75
CA THR A 181 -9.12 6.59 -8.34
C THR A 181 -10.46 7.00 -7.74
N ILE A 182 -11.27 7.79 -8.45
CA ILE A 182 -12.56 8.25 -7.93
C ILE A 182 -13.57 7.10 -7.79
N HIS A 183 -13.61 6.17 -8.74
CA HIS A 183 -14.44 4.96 -8.68
C HIS A 183 -14.05 4.05 -7.51
N HIS A 184 -12.74 3.81 -7.34
CA HIS A 184 -12.21 3.05 -6.20
C HIS A 184 -12.64 3.67 -4.87
N ARG A 185 -12.48 5.00 -4.73
CA ARG A 185 -12.89 5.73 -3.52
C ARG A 185 -14.38 5.63 -3.25
N TYR A 186 -15.20 5.79 -4.27
CA TYR A 186 -16.65 5.66 -4.12
C TYR A 186 -17.06 4.26 -3.64
N GLY A 187 -16.39 3.20 -4.12
CA GLY A 187 -16.62 1.83 -3.67
C GLY A 187 -16.40 1.63 -2.17
N MET A 188 -15.38 2.28 -1.61
CA MET A 188 -14.96 2.16 -0.20
C MET A 188 -15.83 2.96 0.79
N ILE A 189 -16.73 3.82 0.29
CA ILE A 189 -17.63 4.60 1.13
C ILE A 189 -18.77 3.70 1.62
N PRO A 190 -19.13 3.75 2.92
CA PRO A 190 -20.31 3.06 3.44
C PRO A 190 -21.59 3.52 2.72
N ASP A 191 -22.57 2.63 2.64
CA ASP A 191 -23.89 2.97 2.12
C ASP A 191 -24.54 4.08 2.96
N GLY A 192 -25.20 5.05 2.31
CA GLY A 192 -25.80 6.22 2.96
C GLY A 192 -24.87 7.43 3.10
N GLU A 193 -23.59 7.31 2.74
CA GLU A 193 -22.59 8.34 2.96
C GLU A 193 -22.20 9.10 1.68
N THR A 194 -21.61 10.29 1.85
CA THR A 194 -21.33 11.23 0.74
C THR A 194 -19.85 11.53 0.57
N MET A 195 -19.33 11.43 -0.66
CA MET A 195 -18.05 12.03 -1.07
C MET A 195 -18.23 13.36 -1.79
N GLU A 196 -17.22 14.21 -1.72
CA GLU A 196 -17.14 15.44 -2.51
C GLU A 196 -15.89 15.44 -3.41
N LEU A 197 -16.04 15.84 -4.67
CA LEU A 197 -14.96 16.00 -5.65
C LEU A 197 -14.78 17.47 -6.01
N ILE A 198 -13.53 17.94 -6.07
CA ILE A 198 -13.12 19.24 -6.61
C ILE A 198 -12.45 18.98 -7.96
N ALA A 199 -13.08 19.40 -9.04
CA ALA A 199 -12.59 19.24 -10.41
C ALA A 199 -12.35 20.61 -11.07
N PRO A 200 -11.46 20.71 -12.07
CA PRO A 200 -11.23 21.98 -12.78
C PRO A 200 -12.43 22.43 -13.62
N HIS A 201 -13.33 21.49 -13.95
CA HIS A 201 -14.59 21.70 -14.65
C HIS A 201 -15.58 20.62 -14.22
N GLU A 202 -16.85 20.79 -14.58
CA GLU A 202 -17.88 19.77 -14.34
C GLU A 202 -17.45 18.43 -14.98
N PRO A 203 -17.28 17.33 -14.21
CA PRO A 203 -16.74 16.08 -14.72
C PRO A 203 -17.86 15.23 -15.33
N ARG A 204 -18.39 15.70 -16.47
CA ARG A 204 -19.47 15.01 -17.20
C ARG A 204 -19.12 13.58 -17.66
N PRO A 205 -17.88 13.30 -18.12
CA PRO A 205 -17.49 11.94 -18.48
C PRO A 205 -17.58 10.99 -17.28
N LEU A 206 -16.97 11.39 -16.16
CA LEU A 206 -17.04 10.66 -14.89
C LEU A 206 -18.48 10.44 -14.41
N ARG A 207 -19.36 11.46 -14.51
CA ARG A 207 -20.78 11.28 -14.16
C ARG A 207 -21.47 10.20 -15.00
N ARG A 208 -21.11 10.10 -16.28
CA ARG A 208 -21.66 9.08 -17.17
C ARG A 208 -21.12 7.70 -16.78
N GLU A 209 -19.83 7.60 -16.50
CA GLU A 209 -19.20 6.36 -16.03
C GLU A 209 -19.82 5.88 -14.71
N PHE A 210 -20.08 6.79 -13.77
CA PHE A 210 -20.81 6.47 -12.55
C PHE A 210 -22.21 5.93 -12.82
N ARG A 211 -22.95 6.53 -13.77
CA ARG A 211 -24.27 6.02 -14.17
C ARG A 211 -24.18 4.65 -14.85
N GLU A 212 -23.15 4.40 -15.64
CA GLU A 212 -22.94 3.11 -16.30
C GLU A 212 -22.56 2.01 -15.30
N GLN A 213 -21.78 2.35 -14.26
CA GLN A 213 -21.25 1.37 -13.31
C GLN A 213 -22.11 1.17 -12.06
N TYR A 214 -22.78 2.21 -11.58
CA TYR A 214 -23.57 2.20 -10.34
C TYR A 214 -25.05 2.53 -10.56
N ASP A 215 -25.48 2.65 -11.82
CA ASP A 215 -26.87 2.87 -12.22
C ASP A 215 -27.53 4.04 -11.46
N ASP A 216 -28.68 3.85 -10.83
CA ASP A 216 -29.35 4.84 -9.97
C ASP A 216 -29.06 4.63 -8.46
N THR A 217 -28.03 3.86 -8.07
CA THR A 217 -27.68 3.65 -6.64
C THR A 217 -26.81 4.77 -6.05
N PHE A 218 -26.87 5.95 -6.65
CA PHE A 218 -26.15 7.12 -6.17
C PHE A 218 -26.88 8.42 -6.53
N ASP A 219 -26.70 9.43 -5.69
CA ASP A 219 -27.08 10.80 -6.00
C ASP A 219 -25.86 11.59 -6.45
N TRP A 220 -26.03 12.43 -7.47
CA TRP A 220 -24.98 13.31 -8.00
C TRP A 220 -25.45 14.76 -7.98
N GLU A 221 -24.84 15.56 -7.11
CA GLU A 221 -25.16 16.96 -6.93
C GLU A 221 -23.96 17.84 -7.30
N VAL A 222 -24.15 18.85 -8.14
CA VAL A 222 -23.11 19.87 -8.41
C VAL A 222 -23.35 21.04 -7.47
N VAL A 223 -22.53 21.14 -6.43
CA VAL A 223 -22.69 22.12 -5.34
C VAL A 223 -22.07 23.48 -5.70
N GLU A 224 -20.99 23.47 -6.48
CA GLU A 224 -20.26 24.69 -6.85
C GLU A 224 -19.78 24.59 -8.31
N LYS A 225 -19.90 25.68 -9.07
CA LYS A 225 -19.49 25.72 -10.48
C LYS A 225 -18.85 27.06 -10.81
N GLU A 226 -17.58 27.19 -10.44
CA GLU A 226 -16.71 28.32 -10.79
C GLU A 226 -15.70 27.92 -11.88
N PRO A 227 -15.18 28.88 -12.68
CA PRO A 227 -14.12 28.60 -13.63
C PRO A 227 -12.86 28.06 -12.94
N GLY A 228 -12.43 26.83 -13.28
CA GLY A 228 -11.26 26.19 -12.68
C GLY A 228 -11.53 25.50 -11.33
N ARG A 229 -12.77 25.56 -10.83
CA ARG A 229 -13.20 24.91 -9.58
C ARG A 229 -14.68 24.53 -9.64
N CYS A 230 -14.95 23.25 -9.81
CA CYS A 230 -16.28 22.66 -9.75
C CYS A 230 -16.33 21.66 -8.61
N ARG A 231 -17.30 21.79 -7.71
CA ARG A 231 -17.52 20.84 -6.62
C ARG A 231 -18.72 19.98 -6.88
N VAL A 232 -18.55 18.69 -6.73
CA VAL A 232 -19.57 17.67 -6.93
C VAL A 232 -19.69 16.83 -5.68
N ARG A 233 -20.90 16.62 -5.16
CA ARG A 233 -21.18 15.62 -4.13
C ARG A 233 -21.77 14.38 -4.78
N ILE A 234 -21.28 13.22 -4.35
CA ILE A 234 -21.76 11.91 -4.76
C ILE A 234 -22.16 11.15 -3.49
N THR A 235 -23.44 10.85 -3.34
CA THR A 235 -23.98 10.13 -2.18
C THR A 235 -24.29 8.70 -2.58
N LYS A 236 -23.85 7.72 -1.79
CA LYS A 236 -24.13 6.30 -2.04
C LYS A 236 -25.49 5.94 -1.44
N SER A 237 -26.40 5.41 -2.25
CA SER A 237 -27.73 5.02 -1.78
C SER A 237 -27.66 3.70 -1.01
N GLU A 238 -28.47 3.54 0.05
CA GLU A 238 -28.57 2.29 0.81
C GLU A 238 -29.16 1.17 -0.07
N ARG A 239 -28.40 0.09 -0.30
CA ARG A 239 -28.90 -1.05 -1.09
C ARG A 239 -29.99 -1.80 -0.33
N SER A 240 -31.20 -1.83 -0.88
CA SER A 240 -32.15 -2.93 -0.64
C SER A 240 -31.97 -3.97 -1.75
N GLU A 241 -31.66 -5.21 -1.37
CA GLU A 241 -31.37 -6.30 -2.31
C GLU A 241 -32.58 -6.66 -3.20
N SER A 242 -32.39 -6.70 -4.52
CA SER A 242 -33.06 -7.66 -5.44
C SER A 242 -32.53 -7.63 -6.89
N THR A 243 -31.86 -8.74 -7.26
CA THR A 243 -31.87 -9.52 -8.52
C THR A 243 -32.00 -8.89 -9.94
N ALA A 244 -30.98 -9.21 -10.77
CA ALA A 244 -31.01 -9.92 -12.08
C ALA A 244 -30.97 -9.17 -13.44
N ASP A 245 -30.10 -9.74 -14.31
CA ASP A 245 -30.12 -9.90 -15.78
C ASP A 245 -29.72 -8.75 -16.74
N GLY A 246 -28.61 -8.96 -17.46
CA GLY A 246 -28.68 -9.18 -18.92
C GLY A 246 -28.18 -8.09 -19.89
N GLU A 247 -27.21 -8.51 -20.74
CA GLU A 247 -27.03 -8.21 -22.17
C GLU A 247 -26.00 -7.15 -22.65
N ASP A 248 -25.02 -7.68 -23.38
CA ASP A 248 -24.03 -7.10 -24.32
C ASP A 248 -24.72 -6.49 -25.57
N PRO A 249 -24.15 -5.45 -26.24
CA PRO A 249 -23.57 -5.75 -27.56
C PRO A 249 -22.37 -4.87 -28.03
N THR A 250 -21.30 -5.56 -28.45
CA THR A 250 -20.58 -5.56 -29.76
C THR A 250 -20.05 -4.28 -30.48
N SER A 251 -18.77 -4.37 -30.90
CA SER A 251 -18.13 -3.91 -32.19
C SER A 251 -17.85 -2.40 -32.45
N ALA A 252 -16.77 -1.92 -33.10
CA ALA A 252 -15.61 -2.49 -33.82
C ALA A 252 -14.55 -1.41 -34.21
N MET A 253 -13.27 -1.84 -34.32
CA MET A 253 -12.14 -1.44 -35.25
C MET A 253 -11.67 0.05 -35.26
N SER A 254 -10.39 0.44 -35.37
CA SER A 254 -9.29 -0.03 -36.24
C SER A 254 -7.94 0.66 -35.87
N ASP A 255 -6.84 -0.09 -36.07
CA ASP A 255 -5.47 0.25 -36.54
C ASP A 255 -4.77 1.56 -36.13
N ASN A 256 -3.57 1.44 -35.53
CA ASN A 256 -2.33 1.54 -36.33
C ASN A 256 -1.11 0.97 -35.59
N ASP A 257 -0.28 0.32 -36.41
CA ASP A 257 1.00 -0.35 -36.18
C ASP A 257 2.14 0.64 -35.91
N GLU A 258 3.03 0.35 -34.96
CA GLU A 258 4.46 0.69 -35.10
C GLU A 258 5.33 -0.26 -34.24
N VAL A 259 6.04 -1.14 -34.94
CA VAL A 259 7.03 -2.09 -34.40
C VAL A 259 8.31 -1.36 -34.00
N SER A 260 8.85 -1.67 -32.83
CA SER A 260 10.26 -1.50 -32.51
C SER A 260 10.80 -2.77 -31.86
N THR A 261 12.00 -3.14 -32.32
CA THR A 261 12.68 -4.43 -32.17
C THR A 261 13.18 -4.64 -30.73
N GLU A 262 12.73 -5.72 -30.08
CA GLU A 262 13.18 -6.11 -28.73
C GLU A 262 14.02 -7.40 -28.77
N ALA A 263 14.97 -7.48 -27.84
CA ALA A 263 15.67 -8.71 -27.49
C ALA A 263 14.65 -9.76 -27.03
N SER A 264 14.77 -10.98 -27.54
CA SER A 264 13.85 -12.07 -27.26
C SER A 264 13.95 -12.51 -25.80
N VAL A 265 13.11 -11.96 -24.92
CA VAL A 265 12.81 -12.54 -23.61
C VAL A 265 11.80 -13.65 -23.84
N GLU A 266 12.15 -14.89 -23.47
CA GLU A 266 11.21 -16.01 -23.57
C GLU A 266 10.10 -15.83 -22.53
N ILE A 267 8.86 -15.74 -23.03
CA ILE A 267 7.67 -15.57 -22.20
C ILE A 267 7.46 -16.88 -21.43
N PRO A 268 7.36 -16.85 -20.09
CA PRO A 268 7.16 -18.07 -19.30
C PRO A 268 5.84 -18.76 -19.65
N GLU A 269 5.85 -20.09 -19.65
CA GLU A 269 4.64 -20.88 -19.88
C GLU A 269 3.69 -20.73 -18.69
N SER A 270 2.47 -20.26 -18.95
CA SER A 270 1.45 -20.10 -17.92
C SER A 270 0.94 -21.48 -17.48
N THR A 271 1.35 -21.96 -16.30
CA THR A 271 1.02 -23.28 -15.77
C THR A 271 -0.34 -23.32 -15.05
N ALA A 272 -0.81 -22.21 -14.48
CA ALA A 272 -2.10 -22.12 -13.78
C ALA A 272 -2.73 -20.71 -13.82
N GLU A 273 -4.03 -20.62 -13.50
CA GLU A 273 -4.74 -19.36 -13.23
C GLU A 273 -5.01 -19.26 -11.72
N LEU A 274 -4.63 -18.14 -11.10
CA LEU A 274 -4.85 -17.83 -9.69
C LEU A 274 -5.85 -16.67 -9.58
N ASP A 275 -7.11 -16.98 -9.28
CA ASP A 275 -8.15 -15.98 -9.04
C ASP A 275 -8.23 -15.63 -7.56
N VAL A 276 -8.00 -14.37 -7.22
CA VAL A 276 -7.94 -13.89 -5.84
C VAL A 276 -9.11 -12.98 -5.46
N ARG A 277 -10.08 -12.77 -6.37
CA ARG A 277 -11.17 -11.81 -6.18
C ARG A 277 -12.06 -12.11 -4.97
N ASP A 278 -12.23 -13.38 -4.64
CA ASP A 278 -13.05 -13.80 -3.50
C ASP A 278 -12.27 -13.90 -2.17
N LEU A 279 -10.95 -13.67 -2.18
CA LEU A 279 -10.13 -13.75 -0.97
C LEU A 279 -10.10 -12.40 -0.23
N PRO A 280 -10.02 -12.40 1.12
CA PRO A 280 -9.73 -11.18 1.88
C PRO A 280 -8.37 -10.57 1.48
N PRO A 281 -8.22 -9.23 1.48
CA PRO A 281 -7.00 -8.56 0.99
C PRO A 281 -5.67 -9.09 1.57
N ALA A 282 -5.64 -9.39 2.87
CA ALA A 282 -4.45 -9.95 3.52
C ALA A 282 -4.07 -11.33 2.96
N GLN A 283 -5.05 -12.19 2.67
CA GLN A 283 -4.83 -13.55 2.14
C GLN A 283 -4.47 -13.54 0.65
N ARG A 284 -4.89 -12.52 -0.10
CA ARG A 284 -4.53 -12.37 -1.52
C ARG A 284 -3.02 -12.31 -1.68
N HIS A 285 -2.36 -11.42 -0.93
CA HIS A 285 -0.92 -11.20 -1.02
C HIS A 285 -0.13 -12.47 -0.66
N GLU A 286 -0.41 -13.06 0.52
CA GLU A 286 0.23 -14.30 0.95
C GLU A 286 0.13 -15.38 -0.12
N LYS A 287 -1.06 -15.59 -0.70
CA LYS A 287 -1.27 -16.64 -1.69
C LYS A 287 -0.53 -16.39 -3.00
N ILE A 288 -0.46 -15.14 -3.45
CA ILE A 288 0.21 -14.77 -4.69
C ILE A 288 1.73 -14.97 -4.57
N PHE A 289 2.33 -14.54 -3.46
CA PHE A 289 3.77 -14.71 -3.22
C PHE A 289 4.16 -16.16 -2.99
N GLU A 290 3.34 -16.94 -2.27
CA GLU A 290 3.52 -18.40 -2.14
C GLU A 290 3.52 -19.07 -3.52
N THR A 291 2.53 -18.74 -4.36
CA THR A 291 2.42 -19.30 -5.72
C THR A 291 3.63 -18.93 -6.59
N TYR A 292 4.16 -17.71 -6.47
CA TYR A 292 5.34 -17.27 -7.21
C TYR A 292 6.63 -17.95 -6.72
N ALA A 293 6.79 -18.12 -5.41
CA ALA A 293 7.97 -18.76 -4.83
C ALA A 293 8.12 -20.22 -5.27
N ASP A 294 7.00 -20.92 -5.46
CA ASP A 294 6.92 -22.31 -5.90
C ASP A 294 7.18 -22.53 -7.41
N LEU A 295 7.31 -21.46 -8.22
CA LEU A 295 7.58 -21.59 -9.65
C LEU A 295 9.01 -22.04 -9.95
N ASP A 296 9.17 -22.93 -10.93
CA ASP A 296 10.47 -23.20 -11.55
C ASP A 296 10.82 -22.11 -12.60
N ASP A 297 12.08 -22.04 -13.03
CA ASP A 297 12.51 -21.16 -14.12
C ASP A 297 11.74 -21.47 -15.41
N GLY A 298 11.26 -20.44 -16.10
CA GLY A 298 10.42 -20.57 -17.30
C GLY A 298 8.94 -20.76 -17.03
N GLU A 299 8.52 -20.90 -15.77
CA GLU A 299 7.12 -21.04 -15.40
C GLU A 299 6.49 -19.70 -14.98
N GLY A 300 5.19 -19.58 -15.19
CA GLY A 300 4.39 -18.47 -14.70
C GLY A 300 2.95 -18.88 -14.42
N PHE A 301 2.20 -18.02 -13.74
CA PHE A 301 0.76 -18.18 -13.56
C PHE A 301 0.03 -16.89 -13.94
N THR A 302 -1.23 -17.02 -14.34
CA THR A 302 -2.10 -15.88 -14.61
C THR A 302 -2.84 -15.50 -13.33
N LEU A 303 -2.47 -14.37 -12.71
CA LEU A 303 -3.22 -13.73 -11.64
C LEU A 303 -4.50 -13.11 -12.20
N VAL A 304 -5.66 -13.41 -11.60
CA VAL A 304 -6.92 -12.71 -11.84
C VAL A 304 -7.29 -11.90 -10.60
N ASN A 305 -7.33 -10.58 -10.76
CA ASN A 305 -7.63 -9.64 -9.69
C ASN A 305 -8.81 -8.73 -10.07
N ASP A 306 -9.54 -8.23 -9.06
CA ASP A 306 -10.71 -7.34 -9.24
C ASP A 306 -10.31 -5.87 -9.44
N HIS A 307 -9.04 -5.54 -9.20
CA HIS A 307 -8.44 -4.23 -9.39
C HIS A 307 -7.04 -4.35 -10.02
N ASP A 308 -6.48 -3.23 -10.50
CA ASP A 308 -5.14 -3.24 -11.10
C ASP A 308 -4.10 -3.65 -10.05
N PRO A 309 -3.39 -4.78 -10.22
CA PRO A 309 -2.37 -5.23 -9.28
C PRO A 309 -1.06 -4.43 -9.42
N LYS A 310 -1.10 -3.16 -9.82
CA LYS A 310 0.08 -2.29 -9.95
C LYS A 310 0.89 -2.12 -8.64
N PRO A 311 0.28 -2.02 -7.44
CA PRO A 311 1.07 -2.04 -6.21
C PRO A 311 1.88 -3.34 -6.07
N LEU A 312 1.25 -4.47 -6.43
CA LEU A 312 1.87 -5.78 -6.41
C LEU A 312 2.98 -5.91 -7.46
N TYR A 313 2.82 -5.34 -8.66
CA TYR A 313 3.89 -5.23 -9.65
C TYR A 313 5.12 -4.55 -9.04
N HIS A 314 4.94 -3.38 -8.40
CA HIS A 314 6.05 -2.66 -7.80
C HIS A 314 6.69 -3.40 -6.64
N GLN A 315 5.91 -4.21 -5.91
CA GLN A 315 6.45 -5.07 -4.86
C GLN A 315 7.32 -6.20 -5.44
N PHE A 316 6.84 -6.90 -6.48
CA PHE A 316 7.66 -7.90 -7.17
C PHE A 316 8.89 -7.28 -7.84
N ASP A 317 8.78 -6.11 -8.47
CA ASP A 317 9.93 -5.42 -9.09
C ASP A 317 11.03 -5.07 -8.06
N ALA A 318 10.65 -4.83 -6.81
CA ALA A 318 11.58 -4.53 -5.73
C ALA A 318 12.17 -5.78 -5.06
N GLU A 319 11.38 -6.85 -4.92
CA GLU A 319 11.75 -8.02 -4.13
C GLU A 319 12.17 -9.24 -4.98
N ALA A 320 11.60 -9.38 -6.18
CA ALA A 320 11.90 -10.49 -7.06
C ALA A 320 13.18 -10.19 -7.86
N GLY A 321 14.02 -11.23 -7.98
CA GLY A 321 15.28 -11.15 -8.69
C GLY A 321 15.13 -10.83 -10.19
N PRO A 322 16.25 -10.78 -10.93
CA PRO A 322 16.25 -10.38 -12.35
C PRO A 322 15.47 -11.32 -13.27
N GLU A 323 15.13 -12.52 -12.81
CA GLU A 323 14.27 -13.49 -13.50
C GLU A 323 12.78 -13.09 -13.48
N PHE A 324 12.38 -12.09 -12.71
CA PHE A 324 10.99 -11.67 -12.59
C PHE A 324 10.38 -11.24 -13.94
N TYR A 325 9.24 -11.86 -14.27
CA TYR A 325 8.45 -11.57 -15.46
C TYR A 325 7.04 -11.10 -15.09
N TRP A 326 6.60 -10.02 -15.75
CA TRP A 326 5.27 -9.46 -15.58
C TRP A 326 4.68 -8.99 -16.91
N GLU A 327 3.53 -9.54 -17.29
CA GLU A 327 2.81 -9.12 -18.49
C GLU A 327 1.30 -9.01 -18.22
N TYR A 328 0.73 -7.85 -18.53
CA TYR A 328 -0.72 -7.72 -18.49
C TYR A 328 -1.36 -8.43 -19.69
N ARG A 329 -2.19 -9.43 -19.40
CA ARG A 329 -3.01 -10.14 -20.39
C ARG A 329 -4.37 -9.47 -20.59
N LYS A 330 -4.91 -8.84 -19.54
CA LYS A 330 -6.20 -8.15 -19.55
C LYS A 330 -6.22 -7.01 -18.54
N ARG A 331 -6.80 -5.88 -18.94
CA ARG A 331 -6.95 -4.67 -18.10
C ARG A 331 -8.36 -4.14 -18.22
N ASP A 332 -9.33 -4.96 -17.82
CA ASP A 332 -10.73 -4.57 -17.83
C ASP A 332 -11.22 -4.21 -16.43
N PRO A 333 -12.10 -3.21 -16.28
CA PRO A 333 -12.67 -2.88 -14.97
C PRO A 333 -13.30 -4.10 -14.30
N GLY A 334 -12.83 -4.45 -13.09
CA GLY A 334 -13.29 -5.61 -12.33
C GLY A 334 -12.64 -6.96 -12.71
N GLU A 335 -11.80 -6.99 -13.75
CA GLU A 335 -11.04 -8.19 -14.12
C GLU A 335 -9.70 -7.81 -14.78
N PHE A 336 -8.66 -7.83 -13.97
CA PHE A 336 -7.29 -7.71 -14.40
C PHE A 336 -6.68 -9.10 -14.47
N ARG A 337 -6.04 -9.41 -15.61
CA ARG A 337 -5.28 -10.64 -15.78
C ARG A 337 -3.84 -10.30 -16.03
N VAL A 338 -2.96 -10.85 -15.21
CA VAL A 338 -1.52 -10.62 -15.30
C VAL A 338 -0.81 -11.96 -15.29
N LEU A 339 0.04 -12.20 -16.27
CA LEU A 339 1.01 -13.27 -16.22
C LEU A 339 2.19 -12.84 -15.35
N ILE A 340 2.42 -13.58 -14.28
CA ILE A 340 3.52 -13.40 -13.34
C ILE A 340 4.38 -14.67 -13.43
N GLY A 341 5.69 -14.55 -13.58
CA GLY A 341 6.54 -15.74 -13.70
C GLY A 341 8.04 -15.49 -13.54
N LYS A 342 8.82 -16.55 -13.70
CA LYS A 342 10.29 -16.51 -13.78
C LYS A 342 10.69 -16.76 -15.23
N ALA A 343 11.33 -15.81 -15.88
CA ALA A 343 11.83 -15.98 -17.24
C ALA A 343 13.02 -16.96 -17.26
N GLU A 344 13.10 -17.83 -18.28
CA GLU A 344 14.28 -18.67 -18.47
C GLU A 344 15.50 -17.78 -18.75
N THR A 345 16.46 -17.80 -17.83
CA THR A 345 17.76 -17.19 -18.07
C THR A 345 18.62 -18.19 -18.86
N HIS A 346 18.73 -17.99 -20.17
CA HIS A 346 19.77 -18.67 -20.93
C HIS A 346 21.13 -18.16 -20.42
N ASP A 347 21.88 -19.03 -19.77
CA ASP A 347 23.29 -18.83 -19.36
C ASP A 347 24.14 -18.72 -20.64
N ASP A 348 24.05 -17.57 -21.32
CA ASP A 348 24.98 -17.22 -22.39
C ASP A 348 26.32 -16.85 -21.74
N ASP A 349 27.26 -17.78 -21.92
CA ASP A 349 28.70 -17.72 -21.62
C ASP A 349 29.25 -16.28 -21.45
N PRO A 350 29.97 -15.97 -20.35
CA PRO A 350 30.43 -14.61 -20.06
C PRO A 350 31.65 -14.29 -20.90
N THR A 351 31.48 -14.09 -22.21
CA THR A 351 32.52 -13.47 -23.04
C THR A 351 31.96 -12.45 -24.04
N ALA A 352 32.25 -11.18 -23.73
CA ALA A 352 32.14 -9.97 -24.56
C ALA A 352 30.71 -9.43 -24.78
N ALA A 353 30.42 -8.14 -24.83
CA ALA A 353 31.09 -6.88 -24.49
C ALA A 353 30.06 -5.78 -24.86
N GLU A 354 30.08 -4.69 -24.10
CA GLU A 354 29.62 -3.33 -24.46
C GLU A 354 28.12 -2.98 -24.41
N ASP A 355 27.82 -2.05 -23.49
CA ASP A 355 26.72 -1.07 -23.48
C ASP A 355 26.25 -0.69 -24.90
N PRO A 356 24.93 -0.66 -25.12
CA PRO A 356 24.33 0.67 -25.29
C PRO A 356 22.88 0.82 -24.77
N ASN A 357 22.69 1.89 -24.00
CA ASN A 357 21.68 2.93 -24.24
C ASN A 357 20.21 2.64 -23.82
N ALA A 358 19.88 3.04 -22.59
CA ALA A 358 18.50 3.27 -22.13
C ALA A 358 17.90 4.53 -22.78
N PRO A 359 16.67 4.51 -23.34
CA PRO A 359 15.95 5.72 -23.66
C PRO A 359 15.19 6.23 -22.42
N PHE A 360 15.24 7.56 -22.25
CA PHE A 360 14.58 8.35 -21.22
C PHE A 360 13.05 8.31 -21.28
#